data_AF-A0A6L8LTD9-F1
#
_entry.id   AF-A0A6L8LTD9-F1
#
_cell.length_a   1.000
_cell.length_b   1.000
_cell.length_c   1.000
_cell.angle_alpha   90.00
_cell.angle_beta   90.00
_cell.angle_gamma   90.00
#
_symmetry.space_group_name_H-M   'P 1'
#
loop_
_entity.id
_entity.type
_entity.pdbx_description
1 polymer ?
#
loop_
_entity_poly.entity_id
_entity_poly.type
_entity_poly.pdbx_seq_one_letter_code
_entity_poly.pdbx_strand_id
1 'polypeptide(L)'
;MTQTTKIKLIKALERLLEGKPENRELRKKAREGKLKINNSTVEKEAGLSVGALRRHEDIRDMVKDKSLKARVAQDDSSESPIDFLQSEIKQLKNDKSQANKKRKEYLDLSRSHEQALAVQAANHIKIVQELMEMLHESEREKAMDKVVKAIPDNLIQGDFR
;
A
#
# COMPACT_ATOMS: atom_id res chain seq x y z
N MET A 1 -31.88 17.41 -17.79
CA MET A 1 -32.03 16.01 -17.31
C MET A 1 -31.62 15.91 -15.85
N THR A 2 -32.47 16.28 -14.89
CA THR A 2 -32.01 16.49 -13.49
C THR A 2 -32.84 15.81 -12.41
N GLN A 3 -34.17 15.65 -12.58
CA GLN A 3 -35.00 14.92 -11.60
C GLN A 3 -35.04 13.42 -11.86
N THR A 4 -35.07 12.99 -13.12
CA THR A 4 -35.13 11.56 -13.48
C THR A 4 -33.88 10.80 -13.08
N THR A 5 -32.70 11.41 -13.19
CA THR A 5 -31.42 10.87 -12.73
C THR A 5 -31.37 10.77 -11.21
N LYS A 6 -31.82 11.81 -10.50
CA LYS A 6 -31.91 11.82 -9.03
C LYS A 6 -32.83 10.70 -8.52
N ILE A 7 -34.01 10.51 -9.12
CA ILE A 7 -34.92 9.43 -8.75
C ILE A 7 -34.29 8.05 -8.98
N LYS A 8 -33.58 7.86 -10.11
CA LYS A 8 -32.86 6.59 -10.39
C LYS A 8 -31.80 6.31 -9.33
N LEU A 9 -31.03 7.32 -8.92
CA LEU A 9 -29.99 7.18 -7.90
C LEU A 9 -30.57 6.85 -6.52
N ILE A 10 -31.69 7.48 -6.14
CA ILE A 10 -32.38 7.20 -4.88
C ILE A 10 -32.91 5.76 -4.86
N LYS A 11 -33.60 5.32 -5.93
CA LYS A 11 -34.09 3.94 -6.05
C LYS A 11 -32.95 2.91 -6.04
N ALA A 12 -31.84 3.22 -6.70
CA ALA A 12 -30.65 2.38 -6.67
C ALA A 12 -30.08 2.25 -5.25
N LEU A 13 -30.04 3.35 -4.49
CA LEU A 13 -29.60 3.34 -3.09
C LEU A 13 -30.55 2.52 -2.20
N GLU A 14 -31.86 2.63 -2.38
CA GLU A 14 -32.85 1.83 -1.64
C GLU A 14 -32.66 0.33 -1.88
N ARG A 15 -32.51 -0.09 -3.14
CA ARG A 15 -32.24 -1.50 -3.48
C ARG A 15 -30.96 -2.05 -2.86
N LEU A 16 -29.92 -1.22 -2.76
CA LEU A 16 -28.66 -1.61 -2.12
C LEU A 16 -28.82 -1.79 -0.61
N LEU A 17 -29.68 -1.01 0.04
CA LEU A 17 -29.95 -1.13 1.47
C LEU A 17 -30.80 -2.36 1.79
N GLU A 18 -31.77 -2.66 0.93
CA GLU A 18 -32.59 -3.88 1.03
C GLU A 18 -31.80 -5.16 0.70
N GLY A 19 -30.55 -5.04 0.24
CA GLY A 19 -29.72 -6.19 -0.17
C GLY A 19 -30.21 -6.86 -1.46
N LYS A 20 -31.04 -6.17 -2.26
CA LYS A 20 -31.62 -6.67 -3.52
C LYS A 20 -31.11 -5.88 -4.73
N PRO A 21 -29.80 -5.90 -5.05
CA PRO A 21 -29.28 -5.22 -6.22
C PRO A 21 -29.75 -5.88 -7.52
N GLU A 22 -30.11 -5.03 -8.48
CA GLU A 22 -30.48 -5.40 -9.83
C GLU A 22 -29.24 -5.78 -10.65
N ASN A 23 -28.10 -5.12 -10.42
CA ASN A 23 -26.86 -5.40 -11.13
C ASN A 23 -26.29 -6.79 -10.76
N ARG A 24 -25.97 -7.61 -11.78
CA ARG A 24 -25.44 -8.97 -11.62
C ARG A 24 -24.19 -9.05 -10.75
N GLU A 25 -23.26 -8.11 -10.91
CA GLU A 25 -22.02 -8.07 -10.12
C GLU A 25 -22.29 -7.76 -8.65
N LEU A 26 -23.14 -6.77 -8.39
CA LEU A 26 -23.50 -6.36 -7.04
C LEU A 26 -24.32 -7.45 -6.34
N ARG A 27 -25.17 -8.18 -7.08
CA ARG A 27 -25.90 -9.35 -6.57
C ARG A 27 -24.98 -10.47 -6.15
N LYS A 28 -23.91 -10.73 -6.90
CA LYS A 28 -22.89 -11.72 -6.50
C LYS A 28 -22.20 -11.27 -5.21
N LYS A 29 -21.81 -10.00 -5.12
CA LYS A 29 -21.20 -9.42 -3.90
C LYS A 29 -22.14 -9.43 -2.69
N ALA A 30 -23.44 -9.21 -2.90
CA ALA A 30 -24.45 -9.28 -1.85
C ALA A 30 -24.59 -10.70 -1.30
N ARG A 31 -24.62 -11.72 -2.17
CA ARG A 31 -24.63 -13.14 -1.75
C ARG A 31 -23.38 -13.54 -0.97
N GLU A 32 -22.24 -12.96 -1.31
CA GLU A 32 -20.97 -13.17 -0.60
C GLU A 32 -20.86 -12.36 0.70
N GLY A 33 -21.85 -11.53 1.05
CA GLY A 33 -21.79 -10.64 2.22
C GLY A 33 -20.79 -9.49 2.11
N LYS A 34 -20.21 -9.28 0.92
CA LYS A 34 -19.14 -8.27 0.66
C LYS A 34 -19.67 -7.00 -0.01
N LEU A 35 -20.98 -6.76 0.03
CA LEU A 35 -21.58 -5.59 -0.58
C LEU A 35 -21.26 -4.33 0.24
N LYS A 36 -20.43 -3.45 -0.31
CA LYS A 36 -20.13 -2.15 0.27
C LYS A 36 -20.96 -1.05 -0.38
N ILE A 37 -21.68 -0.29 0.42
CA ILE A 37 -22.43 0.89 -0.06
C ILE A 37 -21.43 2.04 -0.26
N ASN A 38 -21.21 2.43 -1.51
CA ASN A 38 -20.41 3.59 -1.87
C ASN A 38 -21.00 4.29 -3.13
N ASN A 39 -20.44 5.44 -3.49
CA ASN A 39 -20.90 6.21 -4.64
C ASN A 39 -20.83 5.41 -5.96
N SER A 40 -19.73 4.66 -6.17
CA SER A 40 -19.55 3.92 -7.43
C SER A 40 -20.48 2.71 -7.53
N THR A 41 -20.87 2.08 -6.43
CA THR A 41 -21.86 1.00 -6.40
C THR A 41 -23.26 1.55 -6.66
N VAL A 42 -23.58 2.74 -6.14
CA VAL A 42 -24.87 3.39 -6.38
C VAL A 42 -24.99 3.82 -7.85
N GLU A 43 -23.92 4.37 -8.43
CA GLU A 43 -23.88 4.70 -9.86
C GLU A 43 -24.01 3.46 -10.76
N LYS A 44 -23.28 2.38 -10.43
CA LYS A 44 -23.35 1.10 -11.14
C LYS A 44 -24.71 0.42 -11.04
N GLU A 45 -25.37 0.52 -9.89
CA GLU A 45 -26.71 -0.01 -9.67
C GLU A 45 -27.78 0.82 -10.40
N ALA A 46 -27.57 2.14 -10.50
CA ALA A 46 -28.44 3.04 -11.27
C ALA A 46 -28.24 2.93 -12.79
N GLY A 47 -27.24 2.16 -13.26
CA GLY A 47 -26.88 2.06 -14.67
C GLY A 47 -26.33 3.36 -15.24
N LEU A 48 -25.73 4.22 -14.40
CA LEU A 48 -25.19 5.52 -14.80
C LEU A 48 -23.66 5.48 -14.92
N SER A 49 -23.12 6.43 -15.67
CA SER A 49 -21.67 6.59 -15.80
C SER A 49 -21.02 6.98 -14.48
N VAL A 50 -19.75 6.60 -14.33
CA VAL A 50 -18.93 6.98 -13.18
C VAL A 50 -18.86 8.51 -13.09
N GLY A 51 -19.30 9.09 -11.97
CA GLY A 51 -19.36 10.54 -11.75
C GLY A 51 -20.75 11.18 -11.95
N ALA A 52 -21.80 10.40 -12.18
CA ALA A 52 -23.17 10.92 -12.19
C ALA A 52 -23.58 11.55 -10.84
N LEU A 53 -23.00 11.11 -9.72
CA LEU A 53 -23.23 11.69 -8.39
C LEU A 53 -22.48 13.01 -8.14
N ARG A 54 -21.58 13.46 -9.03
CA ARG A 54 -20.79 14.68 -8.81
C ARG A 54 -21.63 15.94 -8.64
N ARG A 55 -22.80 15.99 -9.29
CA ARG A 55 -23.73 17.13 -9.26
C ARG A 55 -24.89 16.96 -8.27
N HIS A 56 -24.88 15.88 -7.48
CA HIS A 56 -25.93 15.51 -6.53
C HIS A 56 -25.31 15.31 -5.14
N GLU A 57 -24.94 16.42 -4.51
CA GLU A 57 -24.31 16.45 -3.17
C GLU A 57 -25.23 15.87 -2.09
N ASP A 58 -26.52 16.16 -2.19
CA ASP A 58 -27.57 15.62 -1.33
C ASP A 58 -27.58 14.08 -1.28
N ILE A 59 -27.53 13.43 -2.45
CA ILE A 59 -27.49 11.97 -2.53
C ILE A 59 -26.14 11.44 -2.01
N ARG A 60 -25.05 12.18 -2.27
CA ARG A 60 -23.71 11.80 -1.79
C ARG A 60 -23.65 11.77 -0.25
N ASP A 61 -24.27 12.73 0.40
CA ASP A 61 -24.33 12.77 1.85
C ASP A 61 -25.26 11.70 2.42
N MET A 62 -26.41 11.45 1.78
CA MET A 62 -27.24 10.29 2.11
C MET A 62 -26.50 8.95 1.99
N VAL A 63 -25.67 8.77 0.95
CA VAL A 63 -24.87 7.56 0.78
C VAL A 63 -23.85 7.42 1.91
N LYS A 64 -23.18 8.51 2.31
CA LYS A 64 -22.25 8.48 3.46
C LYS A 64 -22.97 8.10 4.73
N ASP A 65 -24.06 8.79 5.07
CA ASP A 65 -24.81 8.58 6.30
C ASP A 65 -25.34 7.15 6.41
N LYS A 66 -25.95 6.65 5.33
CA LYS A 66 -26.48 5.29 5.30
C LYS A 66 -25.37 4.25 5.30
N SER A 67 -24.24 4.51 4.63
CA SER A 67 -23.08 3.61 4.68
C SER A 67 -22.48 3.53 6.09
N LEU A 68 -22.48 4.64 6.84
CA LEU A 68 -22.01 4.69 8.21
C LEU A 68 -22.96 3.92 9.13
N LYS A 69 -24.27 4.18 9.02
CA LYS A 69 -25.31 3.43 9.77
C LYS A 69 -25.25 1.92 9.50
N ALA A 70 -25.01 1.52 8.24
CA ALA A 70 -24.88 0.11 7.90
C ALA A 70 -23.65 -0.55 8.55
N ARG A 71 -22.55 0.19 8.73
CA ARG A 71 -21.36 -0.31 9.45
C ARG A 71 -21.59 -0.38 10.95
N VAL A 72 -22.26 0.62 11.53
CA VAL A 72 -22.63 0.60 12.96
C VAL A 72 -23.55 -0.57 13.26
N ALA A 73 -24.55 -0.82 12.40
CA ALA A 73 -25.44 -1.98 12.55
C ALA A 73 -24.75 -3.35 12.38
N GLN A 74 -23.54 -3.39 11.80
CA GLN A 74 -22.71 -4.59 11.71
C GLN A 74 -21.76 -4.73 12.91
N ASP A 75 -21.54 -3.66 13.66
CA ASP A 75 -20.68 -3.64 14.83
C ASP A 75 -21.54 -3.73 16.09
N ASP A 76 -21.62 -4.93 16.68
CA ASP A 76 -22.45 -5.19 17.88
C ASP A 76 -22.04 -4.35 19.11
N SER A 77 -20.90 -3.67 19.05
CA SER A 77 -20.29 -2.95 20.18
C SER A 77 -20.54 -1.45 20.19
N SER A 78 -20.95 -0.81 19.09
CA SER A 78 -21.05 0.65 19.01
C SER A 78 -22.49 1.13 18.91
N GLU A 79 -22.96 1.84 19.95
CA GLU A 79 -24.32 2.37 20.02
C GLU A 79 -24.54 3.57 19.07
N SER A 80 -23.46 4.29 18.73
CA SER A 80 -23.50 5.50 17.90
C SER A 80 -22.46 5.45 16.77
N PRO A 81 -22.79 6.03 15.60
CA PRO A 81 -21.82 6.25 14.54
C PRO A 81 -20.60 7.08 14.96
N ILE A 82 -20.75 7.95 15.95
CA ILE A 82 -19.64 8.75 16.48
C ILE A 82 -18.66 7.86 17.26
N ASP A 83 -19.18 6.95 18.08
CA ASP A 83 -18.36 6.06 18.90
C ASP A 83 -17.60 5.05 18.02
N PHE A 84 -18.24 4.55 16.97
CA PHE A 84 -17.60 3.73 15.93
C PHE A 84 -16.42 4.48 15.29
N LEU A 85 -16.62 5.73 14.86
CA LEU A 85 -15.55 6.51 14.23
C LEU A 85 -14.43 6.82 15.23
N GLN A 86 -14.74 7.07 16.51
CA GLN A 86 -13.73 7.30 17.54
C GLN A 86 -12.89 6.04 17.81
N SER A 87 -13.51 4.87 17.87
CA SER A 87 -12.79 3.60 18.05
C SER A 87 -11.90 3.29 16.84
N GLU A 88 -12.40 3.49 15.62
CA GLU A 88 -11.66 3.32 14.37
C GLU A 88 -10.46 4.29 14.32
N ILE A 89 -10.64 5.56 14.68
CA ILE A 89 -9.54 6.54 14.77
C ILE A 89 -8.48 6.09 15.78
N LYS A 90 -8.89 5.56 16.94
CA LYS A 90 -7.96 5.09 17.97
C LYS A 90 -7.15 3.89 17.46
N GLN A 91 -7.80 2.92 16.81
CA GLN A 91 -7.12 1.78 16.18
C GLN A 91 -6.13 2.24 15.11
N LEU A 92 -6.56 3.09 14.18
CA LEU A 92 -5.69 3.61 13.11
C LEU A 92 -4.47 4.37 13.66
N LYS A 93 -4.63 5.13 14.76
CA LYS A 93 -3.49 5.78 15.43
C LYS A 93 -2.51 4.77 16.01
N ASN A 94 -3.00 3.70 16.62
CA ASN A 94 -2.16 2.63 17.16
C ASN A 94 -1.40 1.91 16.05
N ASP A 95 -2.08 1.52 14.97
CA ASP A 95 -1.47 0.84 13.83
C ASP A 95 -0.39 1.71 13.16
N LYS A 96 -0.67 3.01 12.99
CA LYS A 96 0.31 3.97 12.47
C LYS A 96 1.54 4.07 13.37
N SER A 97 1.34 4.07 14.69
CA SER A 97 2.45 4.09 15.65
C SER A 97 3.30 2.83 15.55
N GLN A 98 2.67 1.64 15.49
CA GLN A 98 3.38 0.36 15.34
C GLN A 98 4.14 0.27 14.01
N ALA A 99 3.51 0.69 12.90
CA ALA A 99 4.15 0.71 11.59
C ALA A 99 5.38 1.63 11.57
N ASN A 100 5.29 2.81 12.20
CA ASN A 100 6.42 3.73 12.30
C ASN A 100 7.56 3.18 13.15
N LYS A 101 7.26 2.45 14.24
CA LYS A 101 8.28 1.76 15.04
C LYS A 101 9.04 0.74 14.21
N LYS A 102 8.33 -0.17 13.53
CA LYS A 102 8.94 -1.18 12.65
C LYS A 102 9.76 -0.54 11.53
N ARG A 103 9.24 0.53 10.90
CA ARG A 103 9.98 1.26 9.87
C ARG A 103 11.31 1.79 10.40
N LYS A 104 11.31 2.35 11.61
CA LYS A 104 12.54 2.83 12.25
C LYS A 104 13.51 1.68 12.54
N GLU A 105 13.02 0.59 13.13
CA GLU A 105 13.82 -0.60 13.43
C GLU A 105 14.51 -1.16 12.17
N TYR A 106 13.77 -1.31 11.06
CA TYR A 106 14.35 -1.79 9.81
C TYR A 106 15.34 -0.82 9.19
N LEU A 107 15.10 0.49 9.31
CA LEU A 107 16.03 1.51 8.83
C LEU A 107 17.34 1.47 9.63
N ASP A 108 17.25 1.38 10.95
CA ASP A 108 18.41 1.31 11.84
C ASP A 108 19.20 0.02 11.61
N LEU A 109 18.52 -1.12 11.42
CA LEU A 109 19.15 -2.40 11.10
C LEU A 109 19.86 -2.36 9.73
N SER A 110 19.22 -1.78 8.72
CA SER A 110 19.82 -1.61 7.38
C SER A 110 21.11 -0.79 7.45
N ARG A 111 21.11 0.31 8.21
CA ARG A 111 22.31 1.16 8.40
C ARG A 111 23.41 0.41 9.14
N SER A 112 23.07 -0.38 10.15
CA SER A 112 24.03 -1.20 10.88
C SER A 112 24.66 -2.26 9.96
N HIS A 113 23.87 -2.92 9.13
CA HIS A 113 24.37 -3.89 8.15
C HIS A 113 25.24 -3.25 7.06
N GLU A 114 24.87 -2.07 6.58
CA GLU A 114 25.67 -1.30 5.63
C GLU A 114 27.05 -0.95 6.21
N GLN A 115 27.10 -0.49 7.46
CA GLN A 115 28.36 -0.21 8.17
C GLN A 115 29.19 -1.48 8.37
N ALA A 116 28.57 -2.58 8.81
CA ALA A 116 29.27 -3.85 9.00
C ALA A 116 29.85 -4.40 7.70
N LEU A 117 29.09 -4.30 6.59
CA LEU A 117 29.54 -4.70 5.27
C LEU A 117 30.70 -3.83 4.79
N ALA A 118 30.64 -2.51 5.00
CA ALA A 118 31.73 -1.59 4.66
C ALA A 118 33.02 -1.92 5.42
N VAL A 119 32.93 -2.23 6.71
CA VAL A 119 34.08 -2.67 7.53
C VAL A 119 34.64 -3.99 7.02
N GLN A 120 33.79 -4.96 6.72
CA GLN A 120 34.22 -6.25 6.17
C GLN A 120 34.89 -6.08 4.80
N ALA A 121 34.32 -5.27 3.92
CA ALA A 121 34.89 -4.97 2.61
C ALA A 121 36.26 -4.30 2.75
N ALA A 122 36.42 -3.33 3.65
CA ALA A 122 37.71 -2.70 3.93
C ALA A 122 38.75 -3.71 4.44
N ASN A 123 38.37 -4.61 5.34
CA ASN A 123 39.24 -5.67 5.82
C ASN A 123 39.66 -6.63 4.70
N HIS A 124 38.72 -7.04 3.85
CA HIS A 124 39.01 -7.90 2.69
C HIS A 124 39.94 -7.21 1.70
N ILE A 125 39.73 -5.91 1.41
CA ILE A 125 40.63 -5.13 0.55
C ILE A 125 42.05 -5.15 1.13
N LYS A 126 42.20 -4.91 2.43
CA LYS A 126 43.50 -4.93 3.09
C LYS A 126 44.19 -6.30 3.02
N ILE A 127 43.45 -7.38 3.28
CA ILE A 127 43.96 -8.75 3.16
C ILE A 127 44.44 -9.02 1.72
N VAL A 128 43.66 -8.63 0.72
CA VAL A 128 44.04 -8.79 -0.69
C VAL A 128 45.27 -7.96 -1.03
N GLN A 129 45.37 -6.73 -0.53
CA GLN A 129 46.56 -5.87 -0.72
C GLN A 129 47.81 -6.54 -0.13
N GLU A 130 47.76 -7.00 1.12
CA GLU A 130 48.89 -7.68 1.78
C GLU A 130 49.30 -8.96 1.04
N LEU A 131 48.35 -9.77 0.57
CA LEU A 131 48.65 -10.97 -0.23
C LEU A 131 49.28 -10.63 -1.59
N MET A 132 48.83 -9.56 -2.25
CA MET A 132 49.41 -9.10 -3.51
C MET A 132 50.82 -8.55 -3.32
N GLU A 133 51.10 -7.90 -2.19
CA GLU A 133 52.43 -7.39 -1.84
C GLU A 133 53.47 -8.51 -1.69
N MET A 134 53.05 -9.68 -1.21
CA MET A 134 53.91 -10.86 -1.09
C MET A 134 54.30 -11.48 -2.45
N LEU A 135 53.56 -11.18 -3.52
CA LEU A 135 53.87 -11.66 -4.86
C LEU A 135 54.92 -10.78 -5.54
N HIS A 136 55.80 -11.42 -6.31
CA HIS A 136 56.75 -10.73 -7.17
C HIS A 136 56.00 -9.94 -8.26
N GLU A 137 56.51 -8.78 -8.67
CA GLU A 137 55.79 -7.81 -9.53
C GLU A 137 55.21 -8.44 -10.81
N SER A 138 55.96 -9.32 -11.45
CA SER A 138 55.56 -10.05 -12.66
C SER A 138 54.36 -11.01 -12.47
N GLU A 139 54.13 -11.49 -11.25
CA GLU A 139 53.01 -12.36 -10.91
C GLU A 139 51.79 -11.56 -10.46
N ARG A 140 52.01 -10.38 -9.88
CA ARG A 140 50.97 -9.43 -9.47
C ARG A 140 50.19 -8.90 -10.67
N GLU A 141 50.88 -8.49 -11.74
CA GLU A 141 50.23 -8.03 -12.98
C GLU A 141 49.37 -9.14 -13.61
N LYS A 142 49.88 -10.38 -13.67
CA LYS A 142 49.14 -11.54 -14.19
C LYS A 142 47.90 -11.87 -13.35
N ALA A 143 47.95 -11.68 -12.03
CA ALA A 143 46.81 -11.89 -11.15
C ALA A 143 45.73 -10.82 -11.35
N MET A 144 46.11 -9.55 -11.46
CA MET A 144 45.17 -8.45 -11.72
C MET A 144 44.52 -8.55 -13.10
N ASP A 145 45.28 -8.96 -14.12
CA ASP A 145 44.78 -9.19 -15.48
C ASP A 145 43.63 -10.21 -15.52
N LYS A 146 43.69 -11.25 -14.69
CA LYS A 146 42.63 -12.26 -14.58
C LYS A 146 41.36 -11.69 -13.96
N VAL A 147 41.49 -10.81 -12.95
CA VAL A 147 40.36 -10.17 -12.28
C VAL A 147 39.64 -9.22 -13.25
N VAL A 148 40.39 -8.39 -13.98
CA VAL A 148 39.85 -7.44 -14.98
C VAL A 148 39.15 -8.17 -16.13
N LYS A 149 39.69 -9.32 -16.59
CA LYS A 149 39.09 -10.10 -17.69
C LYS A 149 37.87 -10.93 -17.26
N ALA A 150 37.69 -11.21 -15.98
CA ALA A 150 36.65 -12.11 -15.49
C ALA A 150 35.27 -11.46 -15.29
N ILE A 151 35.16 -10.12 -15.25
CA ILE A 151 33.90 -9.44 -14.94
C ILE A 151 33.58 -8.38 -16.02
N PRO A 152 32.54 -8.56 -16.85
CA PRO A 152 32.19 -7.62 -17.91
C PRO A 152 31.59 -6.28 -17.41
N ASP A 153 31.07 -6.21 -16.18
CA ASP A 153 30.48 -5.00 -15.57
C ASP A 153 31.15 -4.68 -14.22
N ASN A 154 32.25 -3.94 -14.24
CA ASN A 154 32.88 -3.42 -13.02
C ASN A 154 32.08 -2.23 -12.45
N LEU A 155 31.38 -2.46 -11.34
CA LEU A 155 30.61 -1.45 -10.58
C LEU A 155 31.44 -0.67 -9.54
N ILE A 156 32.72 -0.99 -9.37
CA ILE A 156 33.61 -0.29 -8.42
C ILE A 156 34.45 0.73 -9.18
N GLN A 157 34.05 2.00 -9.13
CA GLN A 157 34.96 3.13 -9.39
C GLN A 157 35.93 3.23 -8.20
N GLY A 158 36.96 2.39 -8.19
CA GLY A 158 38.05 2.44 -7.22
C GLY A 158 39.18 3.28 -7.79
N ASP A 159 39.50 4.41 -7.16
CA ASP A 159 40.70 5.18 -7.48
C ASP A 159 41.88 4.50 -6.77
N PHE A 160 42.47 3.51 -7.45
CA PHE A 160 43.66 2.81 -6.98
C PHE A 160 44.89 3.66 -7.28
N ARG A 161 45.12 4.68 -6.46
CA ARG A 161 46.40 5.40 -6.37
C ARG A 161 47.20 4.93 -5.17
#